data_AF-D3JH46-F1
#
_entry.id   AF-D3JH46-F1
#
_cell.length_a   1.000
_cell.length_b   1.000
_cell.length_c   1.000
_cell.angle_alpha   90.00
_cell.angle_beta   90.00
_cell.angle_gamma   90.00
#
_symmetry.space_group_name_H-M   'P 1'
#
loop_
_entity.id
_entity.type
_entity.pdbx_description
1 polymer ?
#
loop_
_entity_poly.entity_id
_entity_poly.type
_entity_poly.pdbx_seq_one_letter_code
_entity_poly.pdbx_strand_id
1 'polypeptide(L)'
;QQIAFAEQFGTLERHVVGNRGTVNPLVHIVTNLGADGKPSGKVASTQWHSDKSFRPQPSLATILHALVMPPQGGETCFADMIAAYEALPEAEKAELAGVRVVHSWELSQARVGIKVPPEEIADAPDMSHPLVRTIPETGRKALFMGERAVHLEGQPEDVGRARLEKLTAHAVQERFVYRHKWTLGDLLMWDNRCV
;
A
#
# COMPACT_ATOMS: atom_id res chain seq x y z
N GLN A 1 -11.19 13.16 -17.22
CA GLN A 1 -10.21 12.36 -18.00
C GLN A 1 -9.60 11.24 -17.16
N GLN A 2 -8.94 11.53 -16.03
CA GLN A 2 -8.37 10.49 -15.15
C GLN A 2 -9.38 9.42 -14.71
N ILE A 3 -10.60 9.82 -14.32
CA ILE A 3 -11.70 8.89 -13.98
C ILE A 3 -12.01 7.95 -15.15
N ALA A 4 -12.30 8.51 -16.33
CA ALA A 4 -12.63 7.73 -17.52
C ALA A 4 -11.50 6.76 -17.94
N PHE A 5 -10.24 7.15 -17.73
CA PHE A 5 -9.08 6.27 -17.92
C PHE A 5 -9.06 5.14 -16.89
N ALA A 6 -9.25 5.47 -15.61
CA ALA A 6 -9.25 4.48 -14.53
C ALA A 6 -10.39 3.45 -14.66
N GLU A 7 -11.57 3.89 -15.13
CA GLU A 7 -12.72 3.02 -15.40
C GLU A 7 -12.46 1.97 -16.51
N GLN A 8 -11.42 2.14 -17.33
CA GLN A 8 -11.00 1.11 -18.29
C GLN A 8 -10.39 -0.14 -17.62
N PHE A 9 -9.98 -0.03 -16.34
CA PHE A 9 -9.31 -1.10 -15.61
C PHE A 9 -10.16 -1.73 -14.51
N GLY A 10 -11.33 -1.17 -14.21
CA GLY A 10 -12.27 -1.73 -13.24
C GLY A 10 -13.16 -0.70 -12.56
N THR A 11 -13.86 -1.16 -11.53
CA THR A 11 -14.75 -0.32 -10.72
C THR A 11 -13.96 0.56 -9.76
N LEU A 12 -14.24 1.86 -9.76
CA LEU A 12 -13.61 2.80 -8.84
C LEU A 12 -14.10 2.62 -7.41
N GLU A 13 -13.18 2.80 -6.47
CA GLU A 13 -13.42 2.62 -5.05
C GLU A 13 -13.17 3.92 -4.27
N ARG A 14 -14.07 4.22 -3.32
CA ARG A 14 -13.90 5.37 -2.44
C ARG A 14 -12.74 5.17 -1.45
N HIS A 15 -12.23 6.28 -0.92
CA HIS A 15 -11.27 6.27 0.17
C HIS A 15 -11.97 6.22 1.55
N VAL A 16 -11.31 5.66 2.58
CA VAL A 16 -11.85 5.55 3.95
C VAL A 16 -11.91 6.92 4.61
N VAL A 17 -10.76 7.60 4.66
CA VAL A 17 -10.65 9.00 5.05
C VAL A 17 -11.27 9.81 3.91
N GLY A 18 -12.40 10.46 4.15
CA GLY A 18 -13.20 11.14 3.14
C GLY A 18 -12.39 12.04 2.19
N ASN A 19 -12.96 12.34 1.02
CA ASN A 19 -12.22 13.05 0.00
C ASN A 19 -11.95 14.52 0.38
N ARG A 20 -10.70 14.96 0.22
CA ARG A 20 -10.31 16.37 0.38
C ARG A 20 -10.38 17.06 -0.98
N GLY A 21 -11.12 18.15 -1.10
CA GLY A 21 -10.92 19.13 -2.16
C GLY A 21 -11.42 18.80 -3.58
N THR A 22 -12.15 17.70 -3.81
CA THR A 22 -12.90 17.52 -5.08
C THR A 22 -14.38 17.29 -4.85
N VAL A 23 -15.19 17.64 -5.86
CA VAL A 23 -16.63 17.34 -5.92
C VAL A 23 -16.87 15.84 -6.17
N ASN A 24 -15.90 15.10 -6.70
CA ASN A 24 -16.05 13.68 -7.02
C ASN A 24 -15.49 12.79 -5.89
N PRO A 25 -16.32 12.04 -5.14
CA PRO A 25 -15.86 11.25 -4.00
C PRO A 25 -14.90 10.10 -4.36
N LEU A 26 -14.72 9.79 -5.66
CA LEU A 26 -13.85 8.72 -6.16
C LEU A 26 -12.41 9.19 -6.48
N VAL A 27 -12.11 10.50 -6.40
CA VAL A 27 -10.78 11.04 -6.70
C VAL A 27 -10.10 11.57 -5.45
N HIS A 28 -9.29 10.76 -4.77
CA HIS A 28 -8.61 11.18 -3.56
C HIS A 28 -7.48 12.18 -3.85
N ILE A 29 -7.50 13.36 -3.21
CA ILE A 29 -6.37 14.30 -3.26
C ILE A 29 -5.34 13.93 -2.20
N VAL A 30 -4.18 13.47 -2.66
CA VAL A 30 -2.96 13.39 -1.85
C VAL A 30 -2.23 14.72 -1.98
N THR A 31 -2.21 15.52 -0.92
CA THR A 31 -1.56 16.84 -0.91
C THR A 31 -0.98 17.16 0.45
N ASN A 32 0.16 17.86 0.45
CA ASN A 32 0.73 18.49 1.63
C ASN A 32 0.45 20.01 1.67
N LEU A 33 -0.35 20.55 0.75
CA LEU A 33 -0.74 21.95 0.74
C LEU A 33 -1.87 22.19 1.78
N GLY A 34 -1.75 23.30 2.52
CA GLY A 34 -2.81 23.81 3.38
C GLY A 34 -3.94 24.45 2.60
N ALA A 35 -4.98 24.89 3.31
CA ALA A 35 -6.12 25.61 2.71
C ALA A 35 -5.73 26.93 2.04
N ASP A 36 -4.58 27.50 2.42
CA ASP A 36 -3.98 28.70 1.83
C ASP A 36 -3.12 28.39 0.57
N GLY A 37 -3.07 27.13 0.14
CA GLY A 37 -2.27 26.68 -0.99
C GLY A 37 -0.76 26.59 -0.71
N LYS A 38 -0.33 26.79 0.55
CA LYS A 38 1.10 26.72 0.91
C LYS A 38 1.46 25.35 1.50
N PRO A 39 2.71 24.89 1.36
CA PRO A 39 3.16 23.65 1.99
C PRO A 39 2.95 23.69 3.51
N SER A 40 2.25 22.69 4.04
CA SER A 40 1.97 22.55 5.48
C SER A 40 3.17 22.08 6.30
N GLY A 41 4.26 21.66 5.63
CA GLY A 41 5.42 21.03 6.26
C GLY A 41 5.19 19.58 6.70
N LYS A 42 3.99 19.02 6.53
CA LYS A 42 3.66 17.64 6.88
C LYS A 42 3.71 16.75 5.63
N VAL A 43 4.45 15.65 5.70
CA VAL A 43 4.48 14.61 4.66
C VAL A 43 3.74 13.40 5.18
N ALA A 44 2.86 12.84 4.35
CA ALA A 44 2.13 11.61 4.64
C ALA A 44 2.63 10.47 3.75
N SER A 45 2.18 9.24 4.02
CA SER A 45 2.49 8.05 3.21
C SER A 45 3.99 7.75 3.08
N THR A 46 4.73 7.92 4.18
CA THR A 46 6.19 7.71 4.22
C THR A 46 6.62 6.27 4.52
N GLN A 47 5.67 5.40 4.85
CA GLN A 47 5.93 3.99 5.13
C GLN A 47 5.61 3.13 3.90
N TRP A 48 6.32 2.00 3.74
CA TRP A 48 6.02 1.02 2.70
C TRP A 48 4.64 0.41 2.93
N HIS A 49 3.77 0.47 1.93
CA HIS A 49 2.41 -0.05 2.01
C HIS A 49 1.90 -0.45 0.63
N SER A 50 0.88 -1.30 0.64
CA SER A 50 0.03 -1.60 -0.51
C SER A 50 -1.35 -0.99 -0.22
N ASP A 51 -1.93 -0.29 -1.19
CA ASP A 51 -3.15 0.47 -0.97
C ASP A 51 -4.33 -0.42 -0.56
N LYS A 52 -5.03 0.01 0.49
CA LYS A 52 -6.26 -0.61 1.01
C LYS A 52 -6.18 -2.13 1.17
N SER A 53 -5.03 -2.64 1.61
CA SER A 53 -4.83 -4.06 1.92
C SER A 53 -5.74 -4.60 3.03
N PHE A 54 -6.45 -3.72 3.74
CA PHE A 54 -7.45 -4.04 4.77
C PHE A 54 -8.87 -4.22 4.20
N ARG A 55 -9.05 -4.26 2.87
CA ARG A 55 -10.34 -4.54 2.23
C ARG A 55 -10.49 -6.05 1.95
N PRO A 56 -11.71 -6.62 2.01
CA PRO A 56 -11.95 -8.02 1.64
C PRO A 56 -11.40 -8.39 0.25
N GLN A 57 -11.55 -7.45 -0.68
CA GLN A 57 -10.94 -7.48 -1.99
C GLN A 57 -10.03 -6.26 -2.07
N PRO A 58 -8.71 -6.43 -1.87
CA PRO A 58 -7.74 -5.34 -1.97
C PRO A 58 -7.77 -4.68 -3.35
N SER A 59 -7.37 -3.40 -3.39
CA SER A 59 -7.32 -2.62 -4.62
C SER A 59 -6.47 -3.32 -5.68
N LEU A 60 -6.96 -3.35 -6.93
CA LEU A 60 -6.21 -3.90 -8.05
C LEU A 60 -5.01 -3.01 -8.39
N ALA A 61 -5.29 -1.73 -8.63
CA ALA A 61 -4.30 -0.77 -9.09
C ALA A 61 -4.61 0.62 -8.53
N THR A 62 -3.58 1.45 -8.44
CA THR A 62 -3.72 2.86 -8.11
C THR A 62 -3.19 3.69 -9.26
N ILE A 63 -3.85 4.82 -9.53
CA ILE A 63 -3.47 5.78 -10.56
C ILE A 63 -3.27 7.14 -9.90
N LEU A 64 -2.07 7.68 -9.99
CA LEU A 64 -1.67 8.94 -9.39
C LEU A 64 -1.23 9.93 -10.47
N HIS A 65 -1.74 11.15 -10.43
CA HIS A 65 -1.49 12.20 -11.41
C HIS A 65 -0.86 13.42 -10.74
N ALA A 66 0.33 13.82 -11.21
CA ALA A 66 1.11 14.91 -10.62
C ALA A 66 0.60 16.29 -11.05
N LEU A 67 -0.07 16.98 -10.13
CA LEU A 67 -0.61 18.34 -10.36
C LEU A 67 0.29 19.46 -9.84
N VAL A 68 0.91 19.24 -8.67
CA VAL A 68 1.82 20.18 -8.02
C VAL A 68 2.96 19.38 -7.42
N MET A 69 4.20 19.82 -7.64
CA MET A 69 5.40 19.12 -7.18
C MET A 69 6.18 19.98 -6.18
N PRO A 70 6.86 19.36 -5.20
CA PRO A 70 7.83 20.09 -4.40
C PRO A 70 9.02 20.53 -5.27
N PRO A 71 9.75 21.58 -4.89
CA PRO A 71 10.93 22.03 -5.63
C PRO A 71 12.08 20.99 -5.61
N GLN A 72 12.13 20.12 -4.59
CA GLN A 72 13.12 19.06 -4.43
C GLN A 72 12.47 17.85 -3.71
N GLY A 73 12.91 16.65 -4.08
CA GLY A 73 12.43 15.39 -3.52
C GLY A 73 11.00 15.03 -3.95
N GLY A 74 10.33 14.23 -3.13
CA GLY A 74 8.94 13.79 -3.38
C GLY A 74 8.84 12.60 -4.32
N GLU A 75 9.93 11.87 -4.55
CA GLU A 75 9.92 10.62 -5.31
C GLU A 75 8.99 9.59 -4.67
N THR A 76 8.30 8.83 -5.51
CA THR A 76 7.55 7.65 -5.06
C THR A 76 8.41 6.40 -5.29
N CYS A 77 8.57 5.59 -4.25
CA CYS A 77 9.33 4.35 -4.33
C CYS A 77 8.39 3.16 -4.40
N PHE A 78 8.73 2.18 -5.22
CA PHE A 78 8.00 0.94 -5.41
C PHE A 78 8.96 -0.22 -5.17
N ALA A 79 8.53 -1.23 -4.42
CA ALA A 79 9.29 -2.46 -4.24
C ALA A 79 8.69 -3.54 -5.13
N ASP A 80 9.50 -4.23 -5.93
CA ASP A 80 9.03 -5.40 -6.69
C ASP A 80 8.86 -6.58 -5.74
N MET A 81 7.61 -6.79 -5.30
CA MET A 81 7.29 -7.84 -4.32
C MET A 81 7.33 -9.24 -4.92
N ILE A 82 7.36 -9.36 -6.26
CA ILE A 82 7.61 -10.62 -6.94
C ILE A 82 9.11 -10.93 -6.91
N ALA A 83 9.96 -9.99 -7.32
CA ALA A 83 11.41 -10.15 -7.27
C ALA A 83 11.90 -10.42 -5.84
N ALA A 84 11.32 -9.73 -4.86
CA ALA A 84 11.58 -9.97 -3.44
C ALA A 84 11.24 -11.42 -3.04
N TYR A 85 10.08 -11.95 -3.46
CA TYR A 85 9.70 -13.33 -3.20
C TYR A 85 10.63 -14.33 -3.91
N GLU A 86 10.90 -14.12 -5.20
CA GLU A 86 11.73 -15.00 -6.03
C GLU A 86 13.15 -15.14 -5.48
N ALA A 87 13.67 -14.08 -4.85
CA ALA A 87 15.00 -14.04 -4.23
C ALA A 87 15.10 -14.71 -2.85
N LEU A 88 13.99 -15.16 -2.25
CA LEU A 88 14.02 -15.90 -0.99
C LEU A 88 14.61 -17.32 -1.19
N PRO A 89 15.33 -17.87 -0.19
CA PRO A 89 15.70 -19.28 -0.20
C PRO A 89 14.48 -20.20 -0.30
N GLU A 90 14.60 -21.35 -0.97
CA GLU A 90 13.48 -22.29 -1.15
C GLU A 90 12.89 -22.80 0.18
N ALA A 91 13.73 -22.98 1.21
CA ALA A 91 13.26 -23.31 2.56
C ALA A 91 12.34 -22.23 3.14
N GLU A 92 12.70 -20.95 2.98
CA GLU A 92 11.89 -19.84 3.46
C GLU A 92 10.59 -19.71 2.64
N LYS A 93 10.64 -19.94 1.32
CA LYS A 93 9.43 -20.00 0.48
C LYS A 93 8.48 -21.12 0.93
N ALA A 94 9.00 -22.28 1.31
CA ALA A 94 8.21 -23.40 1.81
C ALA A 94 7.56 -23.07 3.16
N GLU A 95 8.28 -22.41 4.07
CA GLU A 95 7.72 -21.96 5.36
C GLU A 95 6.67 -20.85 5.22
N LEU A 96 6.63 -20.14 4.10
CA LEU A 96 5.62 -19.12 3.81
C LEU A 96 4.37 -19.70 3.14
N ALA A 97 4.41 -20.96 2.70
CA ALA A 97 3.28 -21.60 2.06
C ALA A 97 2.10 -21.71 3.04
N GLY A 98 0.94 -21.17 2.64
CA GLY A 98 -0.27 -21.18 3.45
C GLY A 98 -0.26 -20.18 4.62
N VAL A 99 0.82 -19.43 4.84
CA VAL A 99 0.85 -18.37 5.85
C VAL A 99 -0.11 -17.26 5.45
N ARG A 100 -0.91 -16.82 6.42
CA ARG A 100 -1.86 -15.73 6.28
C ARG A 100 -1.45 -14.57 7.18
N VAL A 101 -1.70 -13.36 6.72
CA VAL A 101 -1.33 -12.11 7.36
C VAL A 101 -2.58 -11.26 7.55
N VAL A 102 -2.73 -10.71 8.75
CA VAL A 102 -3.81 -9.79 9.09
C VAL A 102 -3.39 -8.38 8.74
N HIS A 103 -4.19 -7.71 7.93
CA HIS A 103 -4.06 -6.30 7.60
C HIS A 103 -5.10 -5.48 8.37
N SER A 104 -4.63 -4.53 9.18
CA SER A 104 -5.48 -3.73 10.08
C SER A 104 -5.25 -2.24 9.90
N TRP A 105 -6.32 -1.47 9.65
CA TRP A 105 -6.26 -0.02 9.67
C TRP A 105 -6.07 0.49 11.09
N GLU A 106 -6.91 0.05 12.03
CA GLU A 106 -6.88 0.49 13.42
C GLU A 106 -5.51 0.27 14.08
N LEU A 107 -5.00 -0.96 14.03
CA LEU A 107 -3.75 -1.32 14.70
C LEU A 107 -2.55 -0.63 14.05
N SER A 108 -2.55 -0.45 12.72
CA SER A 108 -1.48 0.30 12.03
C SER A 108 -1.44 1.76 12.44
N GLN A 109 -2.60 2.42 12.56
CA GLN A 109 -2.70 3.82 12.97
C GLN A 109 -2.34 3.99 14.46
N ALA A 110 -2.72 3.03 15.30
CA ALA A 110 -2.36 3.02 16.71
C ALA A 110 -0.84 2.96 16.94
N ARG A 111 -0.08 2.26 16.07
CA ARG A 111 1.40 2.20 16.13
C ARG A 111 2.07 3.56 15.95
N VAL A 112 1.42 4.48 15.23
CA VAL A 112 1.89 5.86 15.05
C VAL A 112 1.17 6.87 15.95
N GLY A 113 0.47 6.37 16.99
CA GLY A 113 -0.20 7.19 17.99
C GLY A 113 -1.51 7.83 17.52
N ILE A 114 -2.11 7.35 16.42
CA ILE A 114 -3.37 7.85 15.89
C ILE A 114 -4.51 6.96 16.38
N LYS A 115 -5.48 7.57 17.06
CA LYS A 115 -6.75 6.92 17.41
C LYS A 115 -7.73 7.01 16.25
N VAL A 116 -8.17 5.87 15.74
CA VAL A 116 -9.11 5.78 14.61
C VAL A 116 -10.55 5.91 15.10
N PRO A 117 -11.41 6.72 14.44
CA PRO A 117 -12.83 6.80 14.76
C PRO A 117 -13.58 5.48 14.50
N PRO A 118 -14.63 5.13 15.29
CA PRO A 118 -15.40 3.89 15.10
C PRO A 118 -15.96 3.68 13.69
N GLU A 119 -16.37 4.75 13.02
CA GLU A 119 -16.89 4.72 11.65
C GLU A 119 -15.82 4.31 10.62
N GLU A 120 -14.56 4.71 10.83
CA GLU A 120 -13.45 4.30 9.97
C GLU A 120 -13.06 2.84 10.23
N ILE A 121 -13.10 2.39 11.49
CA ILE A 121 -12.87 0.99 11.86
C ILE A 121 -13.92 0.08 11.20
N ALA A 122 -15.19 0.48 11.25
CA ALA A 122 -16.27 -0.25 10.60
C ALA A 122 -16.13 -0.31 9.07
N ASP A 123 -15.56 0.73 8.44
CA ASP A 123 -15.29 0.75 6.99
C ASP A 123 -14.00 -0.01 6.61
N ALA A 124 -13.04 -0.13 7.52
CA ALA A 124 -11.74 -0.76 7.30
C ALA A 124 -11.49 -1.87 8.33
N PRO A 125 -12.31 -2.95 8.33
CA PRO A 125 -12.15 -4.05 9.27
C PRO A 125 -10.82 -4.77 9.04
N ASP A 126 -10.37 -5.49 10.06
CA ASP A 126 -9.22 -6.36 9.94
C ASP A 126 -9.48 -7.46 8.92
N MET A 127 -8.59 -7.58 7.92
CA MET A 127 -8.73 -8.57 6.86
C MET A 127 -7.52 -9.47 6.79
N SER A 128 -7.78 -10.76 6.64
CA SER A 128 -6.77 -11.79 6.54
C SER A 128 -6.55 -12.19 5.09
N HIS A 129 -5.30 -12.13 4.64
CA HIS A 129 -4.89 -12.44 3.27
C HIS A 129 -3.71 -13.42 3.25
N PRO A 130 -3.51 -14.18 2.16
CA PRO A 130 -2.27 -14.93 1.98
C PRO A 130 -1.07 -13.98 1.99
N LEU A 131 -0.05 -14.29 2.80
CA LEU A 131 1.21 -13.53 2.81
C LEU A 131 1.95 -13.66 1.47
N VAL A 132 1.75 -14.78 0.78
CA VAL A 132 2.20 -15.00 -0.60
C VAL A 132 0.97 -15.07 -1.49
N ARG A 133 0.78 -14.07 -2.34
CA ARG A 133 -0.31 -14.04 -3.33
C ARG A 133 0.19 -14.59 -4.67
N THR A 134 -0.70 -15.24 -5.41
CA THR A 134 -0.46 -15.60 -6.81
C THR A 134 -1.18 -14.61 -7.71
N ILE A 135 -0.47 -14.00 -8.65
CA ILE A 135 -1.04 -13.14 -9.69
C ILE A 135 -1.72 -14.04 -10.73
N PRO A 136 -3.05 -14.01 -10.89
CA PRO A 136 -3.78 -14.98 -11.71
C PRO A 136 -3.31 -15.03 -13.18
N GLU A 137 -2.98 -13.88 -13.77
CA GLU A 137 -2.66 -13.75 -15.19
C GLU A 137 -1.26 -14.30 -15.53
N THR A 138 -0.34 -14.32 -14.55
CA THR A 138 1.06 -14.70 -14.78
C THR A 138 1.48 -15.95 -14.00
N GLY A 139 0.71 -16.35 -12.99
CA GLY A 139 1.10 -17.40 -12.04
C GLY A 139 2.25 -17.01 -11.12
N ARG A 140 2.82 -15.81 -11.25
CA ARG A 140 3.92 -15.33 -10.40
C ARG A 140 3.42 -15.09 -8.98
N LYS A 141 4.32 -15.27 -8.02
CA LYS A 141 4.03 -15.12 -6.60
C LYS A 141 4.66 -13.83 -6.07
N ALA A 142 3.90 -13.07 -5.29
CA ALA A 142 4.33 -11.83 -4.66
C ALA A 142 4.12 -11.90 -3.15
N LEU A 143 5.04 -11.32 -2.39
CA LEU A 143 4.80 -11.03 -0.97
C LEU A 143 3.70 -9.96 -0.85
N PHE A 144 2.74 -10.14 0.05
CA PHE A 144 1.70 -9.17 0.33
C PHE A 144 1.79 -8.71 1.78
N MET A 145 2.46 -7.57 1.97
CA MET A 145 2.75 -7.00 3.27
C MET A 145 3.03 -5.50 3.14
N GLY A 146 3.21 -4.83 4.26
CA GLY A 146 3.46 -3.40 4.35
C GLY A 146 3.05 -2.90 5.74
N GLU A 147 2.94 -1.58 5.92
CA GLU A 147 2.55 -0.94 7.19
C GLU A 147 1.32 -1.56 7.84
N ARG A 148 0.35 -1.99 7.02
CA ARG A 148 -0.92 -2.55 7.49
C ARG A 148 -0.84 -4.00 7.91
N ALA A 149 0.18 -4.74 7.49
CA ALA A 149 0.40 -6.12 7.92
C ALA A 149 0.83 -6.13 9.39
N VAL A 150 -0.09 -6.48 10.28
CA VAL A 150 0.13 -6.34 11.72
C VAL A 150 0.47 -7.65 12.43
N HIS A 151 0.00 -8.78 11.91
CA HIS A 151 0.11 -10.08 12.56
C HIS A 151 0.07 -11.24 11.55
N LEU A 152 0.71 -12.37 11.86
CA LEU A 152 0.62 -13.62 11.09
C LEU A 152 -0.28 -14.62 11.80
N GLU A 153 -1.33 -15.11 11.13
CA GLU A 153 -2.32 -15.99 11.75
C GLU A 153 -1.67 -17.27 12.31
N GLY A 154 -2.08 -17.63 13.53
CA GLY A 154 -1.63 -18.84 14.21
C GLY A 154 -0.19 -18.77 14.75
N GLN A 155 0.46 -17.60 14.70
CA GLN A 155 1.79 -17.39 15.27
C GLN A 155 1.71 -16.47 16.49
N PRO A 156 2.61 -16.60 17.49
CA PRO A 156 2.76 -15.59 18.54
C PRO A 156 3.02 -14.20 17.94
N GLU A 157 2.49 -13.15 18.57
CA GLU A 157 2.52 -11.79 18.01
C GLU A 157 3.95 -11.27 17.79
N ASP A 158 4.84 -11.50 18.75
CA ASP A 158 6.25 -11.16 18.69
C ASP A 158 7.00 -11.91 17.57
N VAL A 159 6.75 -13.21 17.43
CA VAL A 159 7.32 -14.07 16.38
C VAL A 159 6.84 -13.61 15.00
N GLY A 160 5.54 -13.41 14.83
CA GLY A 160 4.94 -12.97 13.57
C GLY A 160 5.44 -11.58 13.15
N ARG A 161 5.53 -10.65 14.09
CA ARG A 161 6.07 -9.30 13.87
C ARG A 161 7.55 -9.35 13.46
N ALA A 162 8.39 -10.07 14.18
CA ALA A 162 9.81 -10.21 13.83
C ALA A 162 9.99 -10.80 12.42
N ARG A 163 9.14 -11.75 12.04
CA ARG A 163 9.13 -12.32 10.68
C ARG A 163 8.72 -11.30 9.63
N LEU A 164 7.65 -10.54 9.85
CA LEU A 164 7.20 -9.46 8.96
C LEU A 164 8.27 -8.37 8.81
N GLU A 165 8.94 -7.99 9.89
CA GLU A 165 10.05 -7.02 9.86
C GLU A 165 11.23 -7.53 9.04
N LYS A 166 11.65 -8.80 9.23
CA LYS A 166 12.71 -9.42 8.43
C LYS A 166 12.36 -9.47 6.94
N LEU A 167 11.13 -9.88 6.61
CA LEU A 167 10.67 -9.95 5.21
C LEU A 167 10.57 -8.54 4.60
N THR A 168 10.08 -7.55 5.35
CA THR A 168 10.01 -6.15 4.90
C THR A 168 11.41 -5.62 4.63
N ALA A 169 12.36 -5.81 5.56
CA ALA A 169 13.75 -5.40 5.38
C ALA A 169 14.42 -6.06 4.16
N HIS A 170 14.05 -7.31 3.83
CA HIS A 170 14.47 -7.97 2.60
C HIS A 170 13.83 -7.34 1.35
N ALA A 171 12.51 -7.16 1.35
CA ALA A 171 11.75 -6.70 0.18
C ALA A 171 12.08 -5.26 -0.24
N VAL A 172 12.55 -4.42 0.69
CA VAL A 172 12.88 -3.00 0.43
C VAL A 172 14.37 -2.76 0.17
N GLN A 173 15.16 -3.82 -0.02
CA GLN A 173 16.55 -3.67 -0.49
C GLN A 173 16.58 -2.97 -1.84
N GLU A 174 17.55 -2.07 -2.05
CA GLU A 174 17.64 -1.23 -3.27
C GLU A 174 17.59 -2.03 -4.59
N ARG A 175 18.04 -3.28 -4.60
CA ARG A 175 17.95 -4.17 -5.78
C ARG A 175 16.52 -4.53 -6.20
N PHE A 176 15.52 -4.31 -5.35
CA PHE A 176 14.10 -4.53 -5.63
C PHE A 176 13.34 -3.21 -5.76
N VAL A 177 13.98 -2.06 -5.52
CA VAL A 177 13.30 -0.77 -5.42
C VAL A 177 13.45 0.03 -6.72
N TYR A 178 12.30 0.41 -7.28
CA TYR A 178 12.21 1.45 -8.30
C TYR A 178 11.88 2.80 -7.65
N ARG A 179 12.59 3.86 -8.06
CA ARG A 179 12.38 5.23 -7.58
C ARG A 179 11.90 6.11 -8.72
N HIS A 180 10.63 6.49 -8.66
CA HIS A 180 10.03 7.37 -9.65
C HIS A 180 10.31 8.84 -9.32
N LYS A 181 11.02 9.52 -10.22
CA LYS A 181 11.19 10.97 -10.17
C LYS A 181 10.09 11.63 -11.00
N TRP A 182 9.19 12.31 -10.30
CA TRP A 182 8.04 12.95 -10.91
C TRP A 182 8.42 14.14 -11.80
N THR A 183 7.70 14.26 -12.90
CA THR A 183 7.59 15.45 -13.73
C THR A 183 6.14 15.96 -13.71
N LEU A 184 5.94 17.27 -13.89
CA LEU A 184 4.61 17.87 -13.88
C LEU A 184 3.75 17.25 -15.00
N GLY A 185 2.56 16.77 -14.63
CA GLY A 185 1.64 16.11 -15.55
C GLY A 185 1.85 14.61 -15.73
N ASP A 186 2.86 14.02 -15.09
CA ASP A 186 3.03 12.56 -15.07
C ASP A 186 1.78 11.89 -14.48
N LEU A 187 1.35 10.82 -15.15
CA LEU A 187 0.32 9.92 -14.67
C LEU A 187 0.94 8.53 -14.52
N LEU A 188 1.06 8.08 -13.29
CA LEU A 188 1.62 6.78 -12.94
C LEU A 188 0.50 5.84 -12.51
N MET A 189 0.60 4.60 -12.97
CA MET A 189 -0.28 3.51 -12.56
C MET A 189 0.58 2.34 -12.10
N TRP A 190 0.19 1.68 -11.01
CA TRP A 190 0.85 0.47 -10.52
C TRP A 190 -0.16 -0.59 -10.09
N ASP A 191 0.28 -1.84 -10.12
CA ASP A 191 -0.50 -3.01 -9.71
C ASP A 191 -0.23 -3.30 -8.22
N ASN A 192 -1.19 -2.97 -7.35
CA ASN A 192 -1.10 -3.18 -5.89
C ASN A 192 -0.97 -4.67 -5.53
N ARG A 193 -1.16 -5.60 -6.48
CA ARG A 193 -0.98 -7.03 -6.25
C ARG A 193 0.49 -7.44 -6.18
N CYS A 194 1.41 -6.61 -6.69
CA CYS A 194 2.84 -6.95 -6.76
C CYS A 194 3.82 -5.83 -6.38
N VAL A 195 3.34 -4.68 -5.89
CA VAL A 195 4.16 -3.61 -5.32
C VAL A 195 3.80 -3.27 -3.88
#